data_AF-A0A946LID6-F1
#
_entry.id   AF-A0A946LID6-F1
#
_cell.length_a   1.000
_cell.length_b   1.000
_cell.length_c   1.000
_cell.angle_alpha   90.00
_cell.angle_beta   90.00
_cell.angle_gamma   90.00
#
_symmetry.space_group_name_H-M   'P 1'
#
loop_
_entity.id
_entity.type
_entity.pdbx_description
1 polymer ?
#
loop_
_entity_poly.entity_id
_entity_poly.type
_entity_poly.pdbx_seq_one_letter_code
_entity_poly.pdbx_strand_id
1 'polypeptide(L)'
;MPSNSKRFSAGEMKTAVAAGFRPPDNSLEKMGRIFSTMGLGLDDDAVLNNWIQKVKSDDTDWMLCTSCVKRLQDTLRSADPKGQCDFCKRYLYGDERIALFNETFIAKLEQVGAVIQPGRPSVRDDSGQMRWVACIDCHDTFINRLEQTLGG
;
A
#
# COMPACT_ATOMS: atom_id res chain seq x y z
N MET A 1 -0.71 -23.82 22.12
CA MET A 1 -1.62 -23.41 21.02
C MET A 1 -0.74 -22.97 19.87
N PRO A 2 -0.84 -23.56 18.65
CA PRO A 2 -0.02 -23.08 17.55
C PRO A 2 -0.45 -21.63 17.24
N SER A 3 0.50 -20.71 17.36
CA SER A 3 0.33 -19.32 16.99
C SER A 3 0.19 -19.27 15.47
N ASN A 4 -1.05 -19.34 14.96
CA ASN A 4 -1.36 -19.12 13.55
C ASN A 4 -1.29 -17.62 13.21
N SER A 5 -0.22 -16.96 13.68
CA SER A 5 0.14 -15.63 13.27
C SER A 5 0.69 -15.70 11.86
N LYS A 6 0.14 -14.91 10.94
CA LYS A 6 0.64 -14.83 9.57
C LYS A 6 1.30 -13.48 9.33
N ARG A 7 2.45 -13.52 8.64
CA ARG A 7 3.15 -12.34 8.17
C ARG A 7 2.51 -11.83 6.88
N PHE A 8 2.34 -10.52 6.79
CA PHE A 8 1.90 -9.79 5.61
C PHE A 8 2.94 -8.73 5.29
N SER A 9 3.16 -8.50 4.01
CA SER A 9 4.03 -7.40 3.57
C SER A 9 3.44 -6.04 3.96
N ALA A 10 4.31 -5.04 4.12
CA ALA A 10 3.87 -3.65 4.28
C ALA A 10 2.87 -3.24 3.18
N GLY A 11 3.14 -3.63 1.92
CA GLY A 11 2.26 -3.39 0.78
C GLY A 11 0.87 -3.99 0.95
N GLU A 12 0.76 -5.27 1.33
CA GLU A 12 -0.54 -5.93 1.58
C GLU A 12 -1.32 -5.24 2.71
N MET A 13 -0.62 -4.82 3.77
CA MET A 13 -1.25 -4.13 4.90
C MET A 13 -1.77 -2.74 4.51
N LYS A 14 -0.96 -1.96 3.78
CA LYS A 14 -1.36 -0.65 3.22
C LYS A 14 -2.57 -0.81 2.31
N THR A 15 -2.55 -1.80 1.43
CA THR A 15 -3.67 -2.15 0.55
C THR A 15 -4.94 -2.50 1.33
N ALA A 16 -4.82 -3.36 2.34
CA ALA A 16 -5.97 -3.74 3.17
C ALA A 16 -6.58 -2.53 3.86
N VAL A 17 -5.74 -1.66 4.46
CA VAL A 17 -6.22 -0.44 5.14
C VAL A 17 -6.86 0.55 4.18
N ALA A 18 -6.33 0.69 2.96
CA ALA A 18 -6.94 1.48 1.89
C ALA A 18 -8.28 0.90 1.43
N ALA A 19 -8.42 -0.43 1.45
CA ALA A 19 -9.67 -1.14 1.19
C ALA A 19 -10.67 -1.14 2.38
N GLY A 20 -10.37 -0.41 3.45
CA GLY A 20 -11.26 -0.27 4.61
C GLY A 20 -10.99 -1.29 5.73
N PHE A 21 -9.87 -2.00 5.69
CA PHE A 21 -9.47 -2.86 6.82
C PHE A 21 -9.24 -2.00 8.06
N ARG A 22 -9.79 -2.47 9.18
CA ARG A 22 -9.69 -1.86 10.50
C ARG A 22 -9.41 -2.96 11.53
N PRO A 23 -8.64 -2.68 12.59
CA PRO A 23 -8.51 -3.60 13.72
C PRO A 23 -9.91 -3.93 14.27
N PRO A 24 -10.10 -5.10 14.89
CA PRO A 24 -11.33 -5.42 15.61
C PRO A 24 -11.70 -4.33 16.62
N ASP A 25 -13.00 -3.99 16.71
CA ASP A 25 -13.52 -2.86 17.49
C ASP A 25 -13.06 -2.92 18.95
N ASN A 26 -13.02 -4.13 19.52
CA ASN A 26 -12.54 -4.38 20.88
C ASN A 26 -11.02 -4.14 21.08
N SER A 27 -10.24 -4.02 20.01
CA SER A 27 -8.81 -3.72 20.06
C SER A 27 -8.57 -2.21 20.08
N LEU A 28 -9.39 -1.45 19.37
CA LEU A 28 -9.36 0.02 19.37
C LEU A 28 -9.89 0.57 20.68
N GLU A 29 -11.04 0.08 21.17
CA GLU A 29 -11.58 0.48 22.48
C GLU A 29 -10.59 0.21 23.63
N LYS A 30 -9.88 -0.92 23.58
CA LYS A 30 -8.87 -1.25 24.60
C LYS A 30 -7.69 -0.28 24.54
N MET A 31 -7.25 0.11 23.34
CA MET A 31 -6.19 1.12 23.19
C MET A 31 -6.67 2.51 23.62
N GLY A 32 -7.87 2.93 23.22
CA GLY A 32 -8.50 4.19 23.65
C GLY A 32 -8.64 4.28 25.17
N ARG A 33 -9.05 3.19 25.84
CA ARG A 33 -9.07 3.10 27.31
C ARG A 33 -7.68 3.23 27.93
N ILE A 34 -6.65 2.60 27.35
CA ILE A 34 -5.27 2.72 27.84
C ILE A 34 -4.79 4.18 27.72
N PHE A 35 -4.96 4.81 26.55
CA PHE A 35 -4.55 6.20 26.33
C PHE A 35 -5.33 7.20 27.18
N SER A 36 -6.62 6.96 27.40
CA SER A 36 -7.44 7.73 28.34
C SER A 36 -6.95 7.58 29.78
N THR A 37 -6.59 6.36 30.20
CA THR A 37 -6.03 6.09 31.54
C THR A 37 -4.67 6.76 31.73
N MET A 38 -3.90 6.93 30.65
CA MET A 38 -2.62 7.65 30.64
C MET A 38 -2.77 9.18 30.55
N GLY A 39 -4.00 9.72 30.57
CA GLY A 39 -4.25 11.15 30.52
C GLY A 39 -4.02 11.79 29.15
N LEU A 40 -3.92 10.99 28.08
CA LEU A 40 -3.66 11.47 26.72
C LEU A 40 -4.93 11.91 25.99
N GLY A 41 -6.13 11.61 26.54
CA GLY A 41 -7.41 12.14 26.06
C GLY A 41 -7.75 11.82 24.60
N LEU A 42 -7.11 10.81 24.00
CA LEU A 42 -7.37 10.41 22.62
C LEU A 42 -8.66 9.58 22.57
N ASP A 43 -9.63 10.05 21.80
CA ASP A 43 -10.81 9.27 21.44
C ASP A 43 -10.46 8.13 20.47
N ASP A 44 -11.39 7.19 20.32
CA ASP A 44 -11.18 5.99 19.51
C ASP A 44 -10.92 6.33 18.02
N ASP A 45 -11.48 7.44 17.52
CA ASP A 45 -11.28 7.92 16.15
C ASP A 45 -9.86 8.45 15.94
N ALA A 46 -9.31 9.20 16.90
CA ALA A 46 -7.93 9.67 16.87
C ALA A 46 -6.94 8.51 16.95
N VAL A 47 -7.21 7.51 17.79
CA VAL A 47 -6.40 6.28 17.88
C VAL A 47 -6.41 5.53 16.55
N LEU A 48 -7.59 5.36 15.96
CA LEU A 48 -7.72 4.69 14.67
C LEU A 48 -7.01 5.45 13.56
N ASN A 49 -7.19 6.78 13.48
CA ASN A 49 -6.54 7.61 12.48
C ASN A 49 -5.01 7.55 12.60
N ASN A 50 -4.48 7.62 13.83
CA ASN A 50 -3.04 7.47 14.06
C ASN A 50 -2.52 6.09 13.63
N TRP A 51 -3.28 5.03 13.92
CA TRP A 51 -2.92 3.69 13.46
C TRP A 51 -2.92 3.58 11.93
N ILE A 52 -3.92 4.15 11.25
CA ILE A 52 -3.98 4.20 9.77
C ILE A 52 -2.77 4.94 9.21
N GLN A 53 -2.43 6.11 9.77
CA GLN A 53 -1.26 6.88 9.33
C GLN A 53 0.03 6.11 9.56
N LYS A 54 0.14 5.42 10.70
CA LYS A 54 1.29 4.56 10.99
C LYS A 54 1.42 3.48 9.93
N VAL A 55 0.37 2.71 9.63
CA VAL A 55 0.39 1.68 8.58
C VAL A 55 0.79 2.27 7.22
N LYS A 56 0.29 3.46 6.85
CA LYS A 56 0.64 4.11 5.58
C LYS A 56 2.12 4.49 5.49
N SER A 57 2.72 4.91 6.60
CA SER A 57 4.13 5.32 6.68
C SER A 57 5.12 4.19 6.97
N ASP A 58 4.62 3.01 7.37
CA ASP A 58 5.47 1.90 7.83
C ASP A 58 5.81 0.97 6.66
N ASP A 59 7.10 0.72 6.45
CA ASP A 59 7.60 -0.18 5.42
C ASP A 59 8.00 -1.56 5.97
N THR A 60 7.73 -1.81 7.26
CA THR A 60 7.98 -3.11 7.88
C THR A 60 6.80 -4.06 7.68
N ASP A 61 7.11 -5.36 7.62
CA ASP A 61 6.09 -6.40 7.51
C ASP A 61 5.30 -6.55 8.81
N TRP A 62 4.02 -6.87 8.69
CA TRP A 62 3.08 -6.95 9.80
C TRP A 62 2.79 -8.40 10.17
N MET A 63 2.84 -8.70 11.46
CA MET A 63 2.44 -10.01 11.99
C MET A 63 1.04 -9.90 12.58
N LEU A 64 0.07 -10.62 11.99
CA LEU A 64 -1.32 -10.57 12.41
C LEU A 64 -1.73 -11.86 13.12
N CYS A 65 -2.52 -11.74 14.19
CA CYS A 65 -3.16 -12.88 14.83
C CYS A 65 -4.25 -13.50 13.93
N THR A 66 -4.59 -14.76 14.15
CA THR A 66 -5.49 -15.55 13.30
C THR A 66 -6.81 -14.86 12.95
N SER A 67 -7.44 -14.17 13.90
CA SER A 67 -8.69 -13.44 13.68
C SER A 67 -8.49 -12.23 12.76
N CYS A 68 -7.37 -11.52 12.89
CA CYS A 68 -6.99 -10.42 12.00
C CYS A 68 -6.61 -10.92 10.61
N VAL A 69 -5.95 -12.08 10.49
CA VAL A 69 -5.63 -12.71 9.20
C VAL A 69 -6.91 -12.91 8.37
N LYS A 70 -7.94 -13.54 8.97
CA LYS A 70 -9.20 -13.81 8.27
C LYS A 70 -9.90 -12.52 7.83
N ARG A 71 -10.03 -11.54 8.73
CA ARG A 71 -10.65 -10.25 8.40
C ARG A 71 -9.89 -9.51 7.30
N LEU A 72 -8.55 -9.49 7.35
CA LEU A 72 -7.75 -8.85 6.31
C LEU A 72 -7.96 -9.52 4.96
N GLN A 73 -7.95 -10.86 4.91
CA GLN A 73 -8.19 -11.60 3.69
C GLN A 73 -9.60 -11.38 3.14
N ASP A 74 -10.62 -11.33 4.01
CA ASP A 74 -11.99 -11.04 3.62
C ASP A 74 -12.12 -9.61 3.06
N THR A 75 -11.48 -8.62 3.70
CA THR A 75 -11.43 -7.24 3.20
C THR A 75 -10.76 -7.17 1.82
N LEU A 76 -9.60 -7.79 1.66
CA LEU A 76 -8.90 -7.82 0.36
C LEU A 76 -9.71 -8.55 -0.72
N ARG A 77 -10.48 -9.57 -0.36
CA ARG A 77 -11.36 -10.29 -1.30
C ARG A 77 -12.59 -9.48 -1.68
N SER A 78 -13.14 -8.70 -0.76
CA SER A 78 -14.30 -7.82 -1.02
C SER A 78 -13.94 -6.51 -1.69
N ALA A 79 -12.66 -6.14 -1.69
CA ALA A 79 -12.19 -4.93 -2.33
C ALA A 79 -12.22 -5.11 -3.85
N ASP A 80 -12.96 -4.26 -4.54
CA ASP A 80 -12.94 -4.22 -6.01
C ASP A 80 -11.62 -3.58 -6.45
N PRO A 81 -10.73 -4.31 -7.15
CA PRO A 81 -9.49 -3.73 -7.63
C PRO A 81 -9.80 -2.63 -8.65
N LYS A 82 -9.25 -1.42 -8.42
CA LYS A 82 -9.38 -0.29 -9.36
C LYS A 82 -8.49 -0.47 -10.60
N GLY A 83 -7.51 -1.37 -10.54
CA GLY A 83 -6.60 -1.65 -11.64
C GLY A 83 -5.46 -2.58 -11.21
N GLN A 84 -4.46 -2.72 -12.08
CA GLN A 84 -3.23 -3.45 -11.80
C GLN A 84 -2.02 -2.57 -12.11
N CYS A 85 -0.94 -2.79 -11.37
CA CYS A 85 0.36 -2.25 -11.70
C CYS A 85 0.86 -2.88 -13.02
N ASP A 86 1.24 -2.06 -13.99
CA ASP A 86 1.68 -2.53 -15.30
C ASP A 86 3.02 -3.28 -15.25
N PHE A 87 3.77 -3.13 -14.16
CA PHE A 87 5.12 -3.66 -13.97
C PHE A 87 5.14 -4.95 -13.14
N CYS A 88 4.53 -4.95 -11.95
CA CYS A 88 4.55 -6.11 -11.04
C CYS A 88 3.25 -6.91 -11.03
N LYS A 89 2.22 -6.47 -11.79
CA LYS A 89 0.89 -7.10 -11.88
C LYS A 89 0.11 -7.17 -10.56
N ARG A 90 0.60 -6.50 -9.51
CA ARG A 90 -0.12 -6.35 -8.25
C ARG A 90 -1.41 -5.57 -8.48
N TYR A 91 -2.51 -6.06 -7.91
CA TYR A 91 -3.78 -5.34 -7.87
C TYR A 91 -3.66 -4.05 -7.06
N LEU A 92 -4.33 -3.01 -7.53
CA LEU A 92 -4.38 -1.68 -6.93
C LEU A 92 -5.80 -1.47 -6.38
N TYR A 93 -5.90 -0.97 -5.15
CA TYR A 93 -7.18 -0.90 -4.44
C TYR A 93 -7.39 0.49 -3.82
N GLY A 94 -8.66 0.88 -3.70
CA GLY A 94 -9.04 2.11 -3.01
C GLY A 94 -8.32 3.34 -3.56
N ASP A 95 -7.83 4.21 -2.68
CA ASP A 95 -7.11 5.44 -3.04
C ASP A 95 -5.60 5.28 -2.92
N GLU A 96 -5.11 4.09 -3.27
CA GLU A 96 -3.68 3.82 -3.30
C GLU A 96 -2.98 4.84 -4.22
N ARG A 97 -1.88 5.41 -3.71
CA ARG A 97 -1.06 6.32 -4.51
C ARG A 97 -0.44 5.51 -5.65
N ILE A 98 -0.76 5.94 -6.86
CA ILE A 98 -0.20 5.40 -8.09
C ILE A 98 0.64 6.47 -8.77
N ALA A 99 1.64 6.04 -9.52
CA ALA A 99 2.35 6.89 -10.44
C ALA A 99 1.91 6.59 -11.86
N LEU A 100 1.68 7.64 -12.65
CA LEU A 100 1.40 7.54 -14.07
C LEU A 100 2.64 7.95 -14.85
N PHE A 101 3.16 7.03 -15.66
CA PHE A 101 4.33 7.29 -16.47
C PHE A 101 3.96 7.44 -17.94
N ASN A 102 4.63 8.39 -18.59
CA ASN A 102 4.56 8.58 -20.03
C ASN A 102 5.64 7.76 -20.73
N GLU A 103 5.52 7.64 -22.05
CA GLU A 103 6.44 6.87 -22.88
C GLU A 103 7.90 7.33 -22.75
N THR A 104 8.13 8.65 -22.68
CA THR A 104 9.47 9.22 -22.52
C THR A 104 10.13 8.77 -21.21
N PHE A 105 9.39 8.77 -20.11
CA PHE A 105 9.89 8.34 -18.81
C PHE A 105 10.18 6.84 -18.81
N ILE A 106 9.31 6.03 -19.42
CA ILE A 106 9.50 4.59 -19.56
C ILE A 106 10.76 4.27 -20.37
N ALA A 107 10.96 4.92 -21.51
CA ALA A 107 12.17 4.76 -22.32
C ALA A 107 13.44 5.06 -21.50
N LYS A 108 13.39 6.07 -20.63
CA LYS A 108 14.50 6.39 -19.72
C LYS A 108 14.72 5.31 -18.66
N LEU A 109 13.65 4.74 -18.09
CA LEU A 109 13.75 3.61 -17.16
C LEU A 109 14.38 2.37 -17.82
N GLU A 110 14.02 2.10 -19.07
CA GLU A 110 14.61 1.00 -19.85
C GLU A 110 16.11 1.24 -20.12
N GLN A 111 16.50 2.46 -20.47
CA GLN A 111 17.90 2.83 -20.71
C GLN A 111 18.79 2.62 -19.48
N VAL A 112 18.30 2.92 -18.28
CA VAL A 112 19.04 2.68 -17.03
C VAL A 112 18.83 1.25 -16.48
N GLY A 113 18.13 0.40 -17.22
CA GLY A 113 17.81 -0.97 -16.87
C GLY A 113 16.85 -1.11 -15.67
N ALA A 114 16.24 -0.01 -15.21
CA ALA A 114 15.28 -0.01 -14.10
C ALA A 114 14.04 -0.85 -14.40
N VAL A 115 13.67 -0.95 -15.67
CA VAL A 115 12.62 -1.82 -16.18
C VAL A 115 13.16 -2.54 -17.42
N ILE A 116 12.90 -3.84 -17.53
CA ILE A 116 13.35 -4.65 -18.68
C ILE A 116 12.24 -4.73 -19.74
N GLN A 117 11.00 -4.96 -19.31
CA GLN A 117 9.81 -4.96 -20.16
C GLN A 117 8.63 -4.43 -19.36
N PRO A 118 8.23 -3.16 -19.54
CA PRO A 118 6.99 -2.68 -18.97
C PRO A 118 5.82 -3.42 -19.63
N GLY A 119 4.71 -3.57 -18.90
CA GLY A 119 3.45 -4.01 -19.51
C GLY A 119 2.96 -3.05 -20.59
N ARG A 120 1.76 -3.27 -21.14
CA ARG A 120 1.08 -2.24 -21.94
C ARG A 120 0.55 -1.16 -21.01
N PRO A 121 0.52 0.13 -21.43
CA PRO A 121 -0.12 1.17 -20.64
C PRO A 121 -1.61 0.83 -20.49
N SER A 122 -2.15 1.01 -19.28
CA SER A 122 -3.48 0.51 -18.92
C SER A 122 -4.52 1.60 -18.65
N VAL A 123 -4.12 2.87 -18.49
CA VAL A 123 -5.04 3.97 -18.17
C VAL A 123 -4.86 5.15 -19.11
N ARG A 124 -5.91 5.97 -19.25
CA ARG A 124 -5.85 7.27 -19.92
C ARG A 124 -5.72 8.38 -18.90
N ASP A 125 -4.87 9.37 -19.17
CA ASP A 125 -4.85 10.62 -18.42
C ASP A 125 -5.92 11.61 -18.89
N ASP A 126 -5.98 12.79 -18.27
CA ASP A 126 -6.95 13.84 -18.59
C ASP A 126 -6.83 14.37 -20.03
N SER A 127 -5.66 14.20 -20.66
CA SER A 127 -5.43 14.54 -22.07
C SER A 127 -5.85 13.41 -23.04
N GLY A 128 -6.33 12.30 -22.51
CA GLY A 128 -6.71 11.11 -23.26
C GLY A 128 -5.52 10.22 -23.67
N GLN A 129 -4.29 10.55 -23.24
CA GLN A 129 -3.10 9.77 -23.57
C GLN A 129 -2.99 8.53 -22.69
N MET A 130 -2.54 7.42 -23.28
CA MET A 130 -2.28 6.20 -22.53
C MET A 130 -1.06 6.37 -21.63
N ARG A 131 -1.16 5.91 -20.38
CA ARG A 131 -0.11 5.95 -19.35
C ARG A 131 0.07 4.57 -18.72
N TRP A 132 1.31 4.29 -18.30
CA TRP A 132 1.62 3.14 -17.48
C TRP A 132 1.32 3.46 -16.02
N VAL A 133 0.65 2.54 -15.34
CA VAL A 133 0.37 2.63 -13.91
C VAL A 133 1.44 1.87 -13.13
N ALA A 134 2.12 2.55 -12.22
CA ALA A 134 2.98 1.92 -11.24
C ALA A 134 2.38 2.01 -9.84
N CYS A 135 2.43 0.91 -9.08
CA CYS A 135 2.26 0.98 -7.63
C CYS A 135 3.41 1.76 -6.99
N ILE A 136 3.19 2.25 -5.78
CA ILE A 136 4.18 3.04 -5.06
C ILE A 136 5.52 2.32 -4.90
N ASP A 137 5.51 1.01 -4.61
CA ASP A 137 6.75 0.22 -4.47
C ASP A 137 7.56 0.17 -5.77
N CYS A 138 6.89 0.02 -6.92
CA CYS A 138 7.54 0.06 -8.23
C CYS A 138 8.06 1.46 -8.53
N HIS A 139 7.25 2.49 -8.27
CA HIS A 139 7.66 3.88 -8.44
C HIS A 139 8.94 4.19 -7.65
N ASP A 140 8.96 3.88 -6.35
CA ASP A 140 10.09 4.20 -5.48
C ASP A 140 11.35 3.42 -5.88
N THR A 141 11.18 2.15 -6.28
CA THR A 141 12.28 1.36 -6.86
C THR A 141 12.88 2.02 -8.11
N PHE A 142 12.03 2.57 -8.99
CA PHE A 142 12.48 3.23 -10.21
C PHE A 142 13.19 4.55 -9.95
N ILE A 143 12.67 5.38 -9.04
CA ILE A 143 13.29 6.64 -8.65
C ILE A 143 14.67 6.40 -8.03
N ASN A 144 14.77 5.48 -7.06
CA ASN A 144 16.03 5.13 -6.42
C ASN A 144 17.09 4.69 -7.44
N ARG A 145 16.68 3.93 -8.47
CA ARG A 145 17.60 3.44 -9.50
C ARG A 145 18.05 4.55 -10.47
N LEU A 146 17.15 5.48 -10.80
CA LEU A 146 17.50 6.66 -11.58
C LEU A 146 18.51 7.53 -10.85
N GLU A 147 18.30 7.77 -9.56
CA GLU A 147 19.22 8.57 -8.72
C GLU A 147 20.61 7.93 -8.63
N GLN A 148 20.70 6.61 -8.45
CA GLN A 148 21.97 5.88 -8.44
C GLN A 148 22.73 5.96 -9.77
N THR A 149 22.01 6.04 -10.90
CA THR A 149 22.62 6.04 -12.23
C THR A 149 22.98 7.44 -12.71
N LEU A 150 22.28 8.48 -12.25
CA LEU A 150 22.47 9.86 -12.71
C LEU A 150 23.19 10.76 -11.70
N GLY A 151 23.25 10.37 -10.43
CA GLY A 151 23.91 11.10 -9.35
C GLY A 151 25.32 10.60 -9.00
N GLY A 152 25.84 9.61 -9.73
CA GLY A 152 27.18 9.03 -9.57
C GLY A 152 28.16 9.49 -10.64
#